data_AF-A0A6M0CL05-F1
#
_entry.id   AF-A0A6M0CL05-F1
#
_cell.length_a   1.000
_cell.length_b   1.000
_cell.length_c   1.000
_cell.angle_alpha   90.00
_cell.angle_beta   90.00
_cell.angle_gamma   90.00
#
_symmetry.space_group_name_H-M   'P 1'
#
loop_
_entity.id
_entity.type
_entity.pdbx_description
1 polymer ?
#
loop_
_entity_poly.entity_id
_entity_poly.type
_entity_poly.pdbx_seq_one_letter_code
_entity_poly.pdbx_strand_id
1 'polypeptide(L)'
;MTTQELIDLRTCIMEGRNRDALTIVDELDGMSQKDTIRKIKSYLTVMLVHLIKNQVEGRLTNSWAASVRNAVIEIQELNLKPNKTSYYIKEDEWEEMLE
;
A
#
# COMPACT_ATOMS: atom_id res chain seq x y z
N MET A 1 0.07 -12.56 0.64
CA MET A 1 -0.54 -13.65 1.43
C MET A 1 -0.29 -14.97 0.73
N THR A 2 0.41 -15.91 1.38
CA THR A 2 0.65 -17.24 0.81
C THR A 2 -0.30 -18.27 1.44
N THR A 3 -0.62 -19.32 0.70
CA THR A 3 -1.42 -20.44 1.21
C THR A 3 -0.72 -21.17 2.36
N GLN A 4 0.61 -21.13 2.42
CA GLN A 4 1.40 -21.83 3.44
C GLN A 4 1.25 -21.21 4.83
N GLU A 5 1.32 -19.88 4.95
CA GLU A 5 1.16 -19.17 6.23
C GLU A 5 -0.20 -19.45 6.87
N LEU A 6 -1.26 -19.56 6.06
CA LEU A 6 -2.61 -19.92 6.54
C LEU A 6 -2.70 -21.37 7.02
N ILE A 7 -1.99 -22.30 6.37
CA ILE A 7 -1.90 -23.70 6.80
C ILE A 7 -1.14 -23.80 8.13
N ASP A 8 -0.03 -23.07 8.26
CA ASP A 8 0.80 -23.07 9.46
C ASP A 8 0.07 -22.42 10.65
N LEU A 9 -0.66 -21.34 10.41
CA LEU A 9 -1.54 -20.72 11.40
C LEU A 9 -2.63 -21.69 11.87
N ARG A 10 -3.32 -22.37 10.94
CA ARG A 10 -4.34 -23.36 11.27
C ARG A 10 -3.77 -24.50 12.12
N THR A 11 -2.56 -24.94 11.79
CA THR A 11 -1.86 -26.00 12.54
C THR A 11 -1.53 -25.54 13.96
N CYS A 12 -0.97 -24.34 14.13
CA CYS A 12 -0.68 -23.80 15.46
C CYS A 12 -1.94 -23.67 16.33
N ILE A 13 -3.06 -23.24 15.75
CA ILE A 13 -4.36 -23.17 16.44
C ILE A 13 -4.83 -24.56 16.88
N MET A 14 -4.76 -25.56 16.00
CA MET A 14 -5.16 -26.94 16.30
C MET A 14 -4.30 -27.58 17.40
N GLU A 15 -3.01 -27.24 17.45
CA GLU A 15 -2.05 -27.74 18.44
C GLU A 15 -2.02 -26.93 19.76
N GLY A 16 -2.83 -25.87 19.87
CA GLY A 16 -2.85 -24.99 21.04
C GLY A 16 -1.61 -24.12 21.21
N ARG A 17 -0.78 -23.99 20.16
CA ARG A 17 0.42 -23.14 20.14
C ARG A 17 0.05 -21.68 19.93
N ASN A 18 -0.60 -21.07 20.92
CA ASN A 18 -1.17 -19.73 20.82
C ASN A 18 -0.12 -18.64 20.51
N ARG A 19 1.08 -18.73 21.09
CA ARG A 19 2.13 -17.73 20.84
C ARG A 19 2.65 -17.78 19.40
N ASP A 20 2.83 -18.98 18.86
CA ASP A 20 3.32 -19.18 17.50
C ASP A 20 2.23 -18.75 16.50
N ALA A 21 0.96 -19.05 16.79
CA ALA A 21 -0.18 -18.56 16.02
C ALA A 21 -0.23 -17.02 15.97
N LEU A 22 -0.04 -16.35 17.11
CA LEU A 22 0.00 -14.87 17.16
C LEU A 22 1.17 -14.30 16.34
N THR A 23 2.34 -14.96 16.38
CA THR A 23 3.50 -14.54 15.59
C THR A 23 3.19 -14.57 14.08
N ILE A 24 2.53 -15.64 13.60
CA ILE A 24 2.13 -15.75 12.19
C ILE A 24 1.09 -14.68 11.82
N VAL A 25 0.17 -14.34 12.73
CA VAL A 25 -0.79 -13.24 12.50
C VAL A 25 -0.08 -11.91 12.31
N ASP A 26 0.88 -11.59 13.18
CA ASP A 26 1.66 -10.34 13.08
C ASP A 26 2.45 -10.27 11.76
N GLU A 27 3.02 -11.40 11.32
CA GLU A 27 3.72 -11.52 10.04
C GLU A 27 2.77 -11.29 8.85
N LEU A 28 1.60 -11.93 8.86
CA LEU A 28 0.58 -11.78 7.82
C LEU A 28 0.09 -10.33 7.71
N ASP A 29 -0.15 -9.67 8.85
CA ASP A 29 -0.54 -8.26 8.89
C ASP A 29 0.57 -7.36 8.34
N GLY A 30 1.83 -7.60 8.75
CA GLY A 30 2.99 -6.88 8.23
C GLY A 30 3.16 -7.03 6.72
N MET A 31 2.94 -8.23 6.18
CA MET A 31 2.97 -8.47 4.73
C MET A 31 1.86 -7.71 3.99
N SER A 32 0.63 -7.75 4.50
CA SER A 32 -0.51 -7.03 3.93
C SER A 32 -0.27 -5.52 3.89
N GLN A 33 0.26 -4.95 4.99
CA GLN A 33 0.65 -3.55 5.05
C GLN A 33 1.74 -3.22 4.02
N LYS A 34 2.80 -4.03 3.95
CA LYS A 34 3.90 -3.83 3.01
C LYS A 34 3.45 -3.86 1.55
N ASP A 35 2.55 -4.78 1.19
CA ASP A 35 2.02 -4.88 -0.16
C ASP A 35 1.14 -3.67 -0.52
N THR A 36 0.36 -3.16 0.43
CA THR A 36 -0.42 -1.93 0.25
C THR A 36 0.48 -0.72 0.00
N ILE A 37 1.50 -0.54 0.85
CA ILE A 37 2.49 0.55 0.72
C ILE A 37 3.23 0.47 -0.62
N ARG A 38 3.63 -0.72 -1.07
CA ARG A 38 4.26 -0.93 -2.38
C ARG A 38 3.38 -0.50 -3.55
N LYS A 39 2.08 -0.81 -3.50
CA LYS A 39 1.11 -0.37 -4.53
C LYS A 39 0.97 1.15 -4.54
N ILE A 40 0.90 1.78 -3.37
CA ILE A 40 0.90 3.25 -3.25
C ILE A 40 2.16 3.85 -3.88
N LYS A 41 3.35 3.32 -3.58
CA LYS A 41 4.62 3.77 -4.23
C LYS A 41 4.56 3.66 -5.75
N SER A 42 3.97 2.59 -6.29
CA SER A 42 3.82 2.44 -7.74
C SER A 42 2.97 3.57 -8.36
N TYR A 43 1.87 3.95 -7.73
CA TYR A 43 1.04 5.05 -8.21
C TYR A 43 1.70 6.41 -8.02
N LEU A 44 2.42 6.62 -6.91
CA LEU A 44 3.24 7.82 -6.69
C LEU A 44 4.26 7.99 -7.82
N THR A 45 5.01 6.94 -8.17
CA THR A 45 5.98 6.98 -9.27
C THR A 45 5.34 7.41 -10.59
N VAL A 46 4.19 6.83 -10.96
CA VAL A 46 3.46 7.20 -12.19
C VAL A 46 3.02 8.67 -12.15
N MET A 47 2.46 9.10 -11.02
CA MET A 47 2.01 10.49 -10.82
C MET A 47 3.19 11.47 -10.97
N LEU A 48 4.29 11.21 -10.25
CA LEU A 48 5.48 12.06 -10.26
C LEU A 48 6.09 12.16 -11.66
N VAL A 49 6.17 11.06 -12.41
CA VAL A 49 6.65 11.08 -13.80
C VAL A 49 5.82 12.02 -14.66
N HIS A 50 4.48 11.98 -14.56
CA HIS A 50 3.62 12.88 -15.32
C HIS A 50 3.72 14.34 -14.88
N LEU A 51 3.86 14.61 -13.58
CA LEU A 51 4.03 15.95 -13.04
C LEU A 51 5.38 16.57 -13.45
N ILE A 52 6.46 15.79 -13.39
CA ILE A 52 7.80 16.22 -13.85
C ILE A 52 7.77 16.52 -15.34
N LYS A 53 7.17 15.66 -16.17
CA LYS A 53 7.01 15.92 -17.61
C LYS A 53 6.18 17.17 -17.87
N ASN A 54 5.11 17.39 -17.11
CA ASN A 54 4.32 18.61 -17.22
C ASN A 54 5.16 19.86 -16.92
N GLN A 55 5.97 19.83 -15.87
CA GLN A 55 6.85 20.93 -15.48
C GLN A 55 7.93 21.21 -16.53
N VAL A 56 8.59 20.18 -17.04
CA VAL A 56 9.69 20.31 -18.00
C VAL A 56 9.19 20.72 -19.39
N GLU A 57 8.06 20.16 -19.84
CA GLU A 57 7.53 20.38 -21.19
C GLU A 57 6.53 21.55 -21.26
N GLY A 58 6.11 22.13 -20.13
CA GLY A 58 5.16 23.24 -20.07
C GLY A 58 3.77 22.90 -20.64
N ARG A 59 3.41 21.61 -20.72
CA ARG A 59 2.12 21.14 -21.25
C ARG A 59 1.53 20.02 -20.42
N LEU A 60 0.21 19.92 -20.38
CA LEU A 60 -0.50 18.81 -19.76
C LEU A 60 -1.46 18.21 -20.80
N THR A 61 -1.19 16.99 -21.26
CA THR A 61 -2.15 16.30 -22.13
C THR A 61 -3.31 15.74 -21.30
N ASN A 62 -4.46 15.53 -21.96
CA ASN A 62 -5.60 14.87 -21.33
C ASN A 62 -5.25 13.48 -20.79
N SER A 63 -4.40 12.73 -21.49
CA SER A 63 -3.95 11.42 -21.02
C SER A 63 -3.12 11.51 -19.74
N TRP A 64 -2.22 12.49 -19.62
CA TRP A 64 -1.43 12.67 -18.39
C TRP A 64 -2.30 13.15 -17.23
N ALA A 65 -3.21 14.09 -17.49
CA ALA A 65 -4.17 14.54 -16.49
C ALA A 65 -5.02 13.37 -15.97
N ALA A 66 -5.47 12.48 -16.86
CA ALA A 66 -6.21 11.28 -16.49
C ALA A 66 -5.35 10.31 -15.65
N SER A 67 -4.08 10.08 -16.03
CA SER A 67 -3.16 9.22 -15.27
C SER A 67 -2.87 9.76 -13.87
N VAL A 68 -2.66 11.07 -13.73
CA VAL A 68 -2.47 11.73 -12.42
C VAL A 68 -3.73 11.58 -11.56
N ARG A 69 -4.91 11.87 -12.10
CA ARG A 69 -6.18 11.70 -11.36
C ARG A 69 -6.38 10.26 -10.91
N ASN A 70 -6.13 9.28 -11.79
CA ASN A 70 -6.25 7.87 -11.46
C ASN A 70 -5.30 7.50 -10.32
N ALA A 71 -4.03 7.91 -10.40
CA ALA A 71 -3.07 7.66 -9.33
C ALA A 71 -3.53 8.25 -7.99
N VAL A 72 -4.06 9.47 -7.96
CA VAL A 72 -4.58 10.09 -6.73
C VAL A 72 -5.74 9.29 -6.13
N ILE A 73 -6.72 8.88 -6.94
CA ILE A 73 -7.86 8.08 -6.48
C ILE A 73 -7.37 6.76 -5.87
N GLU A 74 -6.52 6.04 -6.59
CA GLU A 74 -6.00 4.75 -6.15
C GLU A 74 -5.15 4.86 -4.87
N ILE A 75 -4.35 5.93 -4.74
CA ILE A 75 -3.58 6.20 -3.52
C ILE A 75 -4.53 6.46 -2.34
N GLN A 76 -5.57 7.27 -2.52
CA GLN A 76 -6.53 7.57 -1.46
C GLN A 76 -7.28 6.31 -1.01
N GLU A 77 -7.73 5.49 -1.95
CA GLU A 77 -8.44 4.24 -1.66
C GLU A 77 -7.53 3.22 -0.95
N LEU A 78 -6.30 3.04 -1.42
CA LEU A 78 -5.36 2.10 -0.81
C LEU A 78 -4.86 2.57 0.56
N ASN A 79 -4.70 3.88 0.77
CA ASN A 79 -4.15 4.38 2.01
C ASN A 79 -5.15 4.30 3.18
N LEU A 80 -6.46 4.24 2.90
CA LEU A 80 -7.49 4.09 3.92
C LEU A 80 -7.55 2.63 4.42
N LYS A 81 -7.33 2.41 5.71
CA LYS A 81 -7.41 1.08 6.32
C LYS A 81 -8.85 0.54 6.32
N PRO A 82 -9.05 -0.79 6.45
CA PRO A 82 -10.38 -1.40 6.46
C PRO A 82 -11.34 -0.84 7.52
N ASN A 83 -10.81 -0.29 8.62
CA ASN A 83 -11.61 0.36 9.67
C ASN A 83 -12.18 1.74 9.26
N LYS A 84 -11.81 2.27 8.09
CA LYS A 84 -12.26 3.54 7.52
C LYS A 84 -11.98 4.79 8.37
N THR A 85 -11.15 4.66 9.40
CA THR A 85 -10.85 5.74 10.36
C THR A 85 -9.37 6.03 10.48
N SER A 86 -8.52 5.23 9.84
CA SER A 86 -7.06 5.35 9.94
C SER A 86 -6.39 5.06 8.60
N TYR A 87 -5.15 5.50 8.47
CA TYR A 87 -4.37 5.41 7.25
C TYR A 87 -3.11 4.57 7.43
N TYR A 88 -2.64 3.93 6.36
CA TYR A 88 -1.36 3.21 6.36
C TYR A 88 -0.16 4.15 6.38
N ILE A 89 -0.26 5.27 5.66
CA ILE A 89 0.68 6.40 5.63
C ILE A 89 -0.05 7.60 6.21
N LYS A 90 0.45 8.13 7.32
CA LYS A 90 -0.08 9.35 7.94
C LYS A 90 0.35 10.59 7.18
N GLU A 91 -0.30 11.71 7.48
CA GLU A 91 -0.02 13.00 6.84
C GLU A 91 1.44 13.44 6.97
N ASP A 92 2.09 13.11 8.09
CA ASP A 92 3.49 13.40 8.40
C ASP A 92 4.49 12.36 7.84
N GLU A 93 4.02 11.27 7.24
CA GLU A 93 4.86 10.16 6.74
C GLU A 93 5.00 10.18 5.20
N TRP A 94 4.38 11.13 4.50
CA TRP A 94 4.42 11.18 3.03
C TRP A 94 5.79 11.56 2.46
N GLU A 95 6.62 12.29 3.21
CA GLU A 95 7.95 12.69 2.75
C GLU A 95 8.86 11.49 2.52
N GLU A 96 8.85 10.52 3.45
CA GLU A 96 9.60 9.25 3.35
C GLU A 96 9.16 8.37 2.16
N MET A 97 7.99 8.66 1.59
CA MET A 97 7.46 7.94 0.44
C MET A 97 7.96 8.49 -0.90
N LEU A 98 8.58 9.68 -0.89
CA LEU A 98 9.07 10.40 -2.06
C LEU A 98 10.60 10.30 -2.23
N GLU A 99 11.31 9.73 -1.26
CA GLU A 99 12.72 9.33 -1.34
C GLU A 99 12.92 7.99 -2.09
#